data_AF-A0ABD2PRP6-F1
#
_entry.id   AF-A0ABD2PRP6-F1
#
_cell.length_a   1.000
_cell.length_b   1.000
_cell.length_c   1.000
_cell.angle_alpha   90.00
_cell.angle_beta   90.00
_cell.angle_gamma   90.00
#
_symmetry.space_group_name_H-M   'P 1'
#
loop_
_entity.id
_entity.type
_entity.pdbx_description
1 polymer ?
#
loop_
_entity_poly.entity_id
_entity_poly.type
_entity_poly.pdbx_seq_one_letter_code
_entity_poly.pdbx_strand_id
1 'polypeptide(L)'
;MYSKMVLFIPRDADHNIVRQSRHPESDVICEIVNVLGRPSKEIMAVIEKKNIYFFTAINRLKPRPNLSMEKARGIAAPAITQLIERLLVFNYENRISASEALGAECFNQLPRQNLTDSSQVEDEHLNGEYTYEKWVGKYKF
;
A
#
# COMPACT_ATOMS: atom_id res chain seq x y z
N MET A 1 45.73 50.44 -18.77
CA MET A 1 45.77 49.26 -17.88
C MET A 1 44.34 48.85 -17.57
N TYR A 2 43.85 47.81 -18.23
CA TYR A 2 42.49 47.29 -18.01
C TYR A 2 42.52 46.32 -16.83
N SER A 3 41.84 46.67 -15.73
CA SER A 3 41.69 45.78 -14.57
C SER A 3 40.42 44.95 -14.76
N LYS A 4 40.63 43.63 -14.93
CA LYS A 4 39.60 42.62 -15.13
C LYS A 4 38.97 42.32 -13.76
N MET A 5 37.75 42.81 -13.49
CA MET A 5 36.99 42.38 -12.32
C MET A 5 36.57 40.91 -12.50
N VAL A 6 37.24 40.01 -11.80
CA VAL A 6 36.80 38.61 -11.66
C VAL A 6 35.81 38.59 -10.51
N LEU A 7 34.54 38.30 -10.84
CA LEU A 7 33.49 38.05 -9.85
C LEU A 7 33.86 36.75 -9.11
N PHE A 8 34.39 36.87 -7.90
CA PHE A 8 34.59 35.74 -7.00
C PHE A 8 33.24 35.44 -6.34
N ILE A 9 32.53 34.43 -6.85
CA ILE A 9 31.41 33.83 -6.13
C ILE A 9 32.02 32.74 -5.24
N PRO A 10 32.07 32.90 -3.91
CA PRO A 10 32.56 31.85 -3.03
C PRO A 10 31.68 30.61 -3.18
N ARG A 11 32.35 29.52 -3.59
CA ARG A 11 31.90 28.15 -3.46
C ARG A 11 31.87 27.84 -1.95
N ASP A 12 30.79 27.21 -1.51
CA ASP A 12 30.62 26.59 -0.19
C ASP A 12 30.11 27.52 0.93
N ALA A 13 28.78 27.63 1.03
CA ALA A 13 28.09 27.67 2.32
C ALA A 13 26.67 27.10 2.14
N ASP A 14 26.44 25.98 2.83
CA ASP A 14 25.12 25.55 3.32
C ASP A 14 24.08 25.06 2.32
N HIS A 15 24.52 24.16 1.44
CA HIS A 15 23.65 23.07 1.00
C HIS A 15 23.88 21.84 1.87
N ASN A 16 23.48 21.96 3.14
CA ASN A 16 23.00 20.82 3.89
C ASN A 16 21.61 20.44 3.33
N ILE A 17 21.57 20.16 2.02
CA ILE A 17 20.54 19.33 1.43
C ILE A 17 20.87 17.96 2.00
N VAL A 18 20.30 17.69 3.18
CA VAL A 18 19.98 16.35 3.59
C VAL A 18 19.22 15.79 2.39
N ARG A 19 19.94 15.10 1.50
CA ARG A 19 19.37 14.12 0.62
C ARG A 19 18.80 13.09 1.57
N GLN A 20 17.63 13.39 2.14
CA GLN A 20 16.74 12.38 2.66
C GLN A 20 16.65 11.41 1.52
N SER A 21 17.28 10.27 1.70
CA SER A 21 17.16 9.11 0.85
C SER A 21 15.66 9.01 0.60
N ARG A 22 15.20 9.44 -0.58
CA ARG A 22 13.80 9.30 -0.96
C ARG A 22 13.60 7.81 -1.09
N HIS A 23 13.24 7.16 0.02
CA HIS A 23 12.79 5.79 -0.02
C HIS A 23 11.42 5.86 -0.69
N PRO A 24 11.27 5.36 -1.92
CA PRO A 24 9.97 5.43 -2.62
C PRO A 24 8.87 4.75 -1.78
N GLU A 25 9.24 3.74 -0.99
CA GLU A 25 8.36 3.09 -0.02
C GLU A 25 7.83 4.04 1.06
N SER A 26 8.63 5.02 1.51
CA SER A 26 8.19 5.99 2.51
C SER A 26 7.14 6.96 1.94
N ASP A 27 7.21 7.28 0.65
CA ASP A 27 6.23 8.11 -0.04
C ASP A 27 4.87 7.39 -0.18
N VAL A 28 4.89 6.09 -0.48
CA VAL A 28 3.68 5.26 -0.54
C VAL A 28 3.02 5.13 0.83
N ILE A 29 3.81 4.90 1.89
CA ILE A 29 3.28 4.83 3.27
C ILE A 29 2.65 6.17 3.68
N CYS A 30 3.30 7.28 3.31
CA CYS A 30 2.75 8.62 3.52
C CYS A 30 1.38 8.75 2.85
N GLU A 31 1.25 8.33 1.59
CA GLU A 31 0.02 8.45 0.82
C GLU A 31 -1.10 7.59 1.41
N ILE A 32 -0.82 6.34 1.77
CA ILE A 32 -1.77 5.45 2.44
C ILE A 32 -2.29 6.07 3.74
N VAL A 33 -1.40 6.58 4.60
CA VAL A 33 -1.78 7.22 5.87
C VAL A 33 -2.55 8.53 5.63
N ASN A 34 -2.28 9.25 4.55
CA ASN A 34 -3.04 10.45 4.22
C ASN A 34 -4.50 10.11 3.87
N VAL A 35 -4.74 9.00 3.16
CA VAL A 35 -6.09 8.57 2.75
C VAL A 35 -6.84 7.92 3.90
N LEU A 36 -6.20 6.97 4.61
CA LEU A 36 -6.85 6.20 5.68
C LEU A 36 -6.84 6.90 7.04
N GLY A 37 -6.07 7.98 7.15
CA GLY A 37 -5.73 8.58 8.43
C GLY A 37 -4.71 7.77 9.22
N ARG A 38 -4.36 8.28 10.39
CA ARG A 38 -3.39 7.61 11.27
C ARG A 38 -4.05 6.40 11.95
N PRO A 39 -3.42 5.22 11.94
CA PRO A 39 -3.97 4.04 12.60
C PRO A 39 -4.13 4.24 14.11
N SER A 40 -5.09 3.53 14.73
CA SER A 40 -5.28 3.50 16.18
C SER A 40 -4.09 2.83 16.88
N LYS A 41 -3.95 3.04 18.20
CA LYS A 41 -2.87 2.42 19.01
C LYS A 41 -2.89 0.88 18.92
N GLU A 42 -4.07 0.29 18.92
CA GLU A 42 -4.26 -1.16 18.79
C GLU A 42 -3.72 -1.68 17.45
N ILE A 43 -4.09 -1.01 16.36
CA ILE A 43 -3.61 -1.36 15.02
C ILE A 43 -2.10 -1.12 14.91
N MET A 44 -1.58 -0.03 15.49
CA MET A 44 -0.15 0.25 15.53
C MET A 44 0.65 -0.86 16.24
N ALA A 45 0.12 -1.44 17.32
CA ALA A 45 0.76 -2.58 18.01
C ALA A 45 0.77 -3.85 17.16
N VAL A 46 -0.29 -4.10 16.38
CA VAL A 46 -0.33 -5.22 15.42
C VAL A 46 0.68 -4.99 14.30
N ILE A 47 0.75 -3.77 13.77
CA ILE A 47 1.71 -3.37 12.74
C ILE A 47 3.14 -3.55 13.24
N GLU A 48 3.48 -3.11 14.45
CA GLU A 48 4.82 -3.23 15.03
C GLU A 48 5.31 -4.68 15.03
N LYS A 49 4.45 -5.61 15.42
CA LYS A 49 4.75 -7.05 15.44
C LYS A 49 4.95 -7.64 14.05
N LYS A 50 4.21 -7.17 13.05
CA LYS A 50 4.24 -7.73 11.69
C LYS A 50 5.27 -7.06 10.77
N ASN A 51 5.43 -5.75 10.87
CA ASN A 51 6.29 -4.94 10.00
C ASN A 51 6.81 -3.70 10.74
N ILE A 52 7.98 -3.83 11.36
CA ILE A 52 8.63 -2.77 12.13
C ILE A 52 9.04 -1.56 11.27
N TYR A 53 9.33 -1.78 9.98
CA TYR A 53 9.68 -0.70 9.05
C TYR A 53 8.46 0.17 8.76
N PHE A 54 7.30 -0.44 8.51
CA PHE A 54 6.04 0.28 8.31
C PHE A 54 5.62 1.03 9.58
N PHE A 55 5.75 0.41 10.76
CA PHE A 55 5.53 1.07 12.06
C PHE A 55 6.41 2.32 12.24
N THR A 56 7.72 2.16 11.98
CA THR A 56 8.69 3.24 12.14
C THR A 56 8.43 4.36 11.13
N ALA A 57 8.08 4.03 9.89
CA ALA A 57 7.74 4.99 8.86
C ALA A 57 6.53 5.84 9.27
N ILE A 58 5.43 5.21 9.71
CA ILE A 58 4.22 5.92 10.19
C ILE A 58 4.56 6.88 11.33
N ASN A 59 5.39 6.46 12.29
CA ASN A 59 5.76 7.29 13.43
C ASN A 59 6.64 8.49 13.07
N ARG A 60 7.40 8.41 11.97
CA ARG A 60 8.21 9.52 11.45
C ARG A 60 7.38 10.51 10.61
N LEU A 61 6.15 10.18 10.26
CA LEU A 61 5.29 11.08 9.49
C LEU A 61 4.88 12.29 10.31
N LYS A 62 5.05 13.48 9.73
CA LYS A 62 4.45 14.70 10.28
C LYS A 62 2.93 14.54 10.29
N PRO A 63 2.23 14.94 11.37
CA PRO A 63 0.78 14.95 11.38
C PRO A 63 0.28 15.77 10.19
N ARG A 64 -0.43 15.13 9.27
CA ARG A 64 -1.14 15.81 8.18
C ARG A 64 -2.64 15.76 8.47
N PRO A 65 -3.40 16.78 8.06
CA PRO A 65 -4.86 16.68 8.10
C PRO A 65 -5.25 15.47 7.24
N ASN A 66 -6.01 14.54 7.83
CA ASN A 66 -6.51 13.38 7.11
C ASN A 66 -7.14 13.86 5.80
N LEU A 67 -6.71 13.32 4.67
CA LEU A 67 -7.43 13.48 3.41
C LEU A 67 -8.68 12.60 3.55
N SER A 68 -9.63 13.10 4.34
CA SER A 68 -10.82 12.37 4.75
C SER A 68 -11.51 11.82 3.52
N MET A 69 -11.93 10.56 3.59
CA MET A 69 -12.85 9.96 2.62
C MET A 69 -14.11 10.82 2.42
N GLU A 70 -14.41 11.78 3.32
CA GLU A 70 -15.39 12.84 3.11
C GLU A 70 -15.17 13.66 1.84
N LYS A 71 -13.92 13.94 1.42
CA LYS A 71 -13.68 14.58 0.12
C LYS A 71 -14.10 13.67 -1.03
N ALA A 72 -13.89 12.37 -0.89
CA ALA A 72 -14.35 11.38 -1.86
C ALA A 72 -15.89 11.26 -1.87
N ARG A 73 -16.57 11.46 -0.73
CA ARG A 73 -18.06 11.47 -0.64
C ARG A 73 -18.70 12.59 -1.46
N GLY A 74 -17.97 13.68 -1.75
CA GLY A 74 -18.44 14.74 -2.64
C GLY A 74 -18.33 14.41 -4.13
N ILE A 75 -17.61 13.34 -4.50
CA ILE A 75 -17.27 12.98 -5.89
C ILE A 75 -17.91 11.65 -6.29
N ALA A 76 -17.95 10.67 -5.37
CA ALA A 76 -18.45 9.33 -5.61
C ALA A 76 -19.83 9.10 -4.98
N ALA A 77 -20.58 8.14 -5.54
CA ALA A 77 -21.84 7.70 -4.96
C ALA A 77 -21.61 7.11 -3.53
N PRO A 78 -22.52 7.36 -2.56
CA PRO A 78 -22.35 6.90 -1.18
C PRO A 78 -22.06 5.40 -1.04
N ALA A 79 -22.73 4.57 -1.85
CA ALA A 79 -22.53 3.12 -1.85
C ALA A 79 -21.09 2.70 -2.24
N ILE A 80 -20.47 3.42 -3.18
CA ILE A 80 -19.09 3.17 -3.60
C ILE A 80 -18.13 3.60 -2.51
N THR A 81 -18.35 4.77 -1.91
CA THR A 81 -17.49 5.26 -0.82
C THR A 81 -17.53 4.31 0.38
N GLN A 82 -18.71 3.82 0.77
CA GLN A 82 -18.85 2.84 1.85
C GLN A 82 -18.13 1.53 1.54
N LEU A 83 -18.19 1.04 0.30
CA LEU A 83 -17.45 -0.16 -0.11
C LEU A 83 -15.93 0.05 -0.01
N ILE A 84 -15.43 1.18 -0.51
CA ILE A 84 -14.00 1.51 -0.48
C ILE A 84 -13.50 1.64 0.98
N GLU A 85 -14.29 2.26 1.87
CA GLU A 85 -13.97 2.36 3.30
C GLU A 85 -13.85 0.98 3.97
N ARG A 86 -14.64 -0.01 3.54
CA ARG A 86 -14.58 -1.39 4.05
C ARG A 86 -13.46 -2.24 3.45
N LEU A 87 -12.97 -1.89 2.26
CA LEU A 87 -11.86 -2.56 1.58
C LEU A 87 -10.49 -2.01 2.02
N LEU A 88 -10.37 -0.69 2.13
CA LEU A 88 -9.13 -0.01 2.43
C LEU A 88 -8.98 0.19 3.95
N VAL A 89 -8.53 -0.87 4.62
CA VAL A 89 -8.24 -0.87 6.06
C VAL A 89 -6.82 -1.34 6.35
N PHE A 90 -6.23 -0.83 7.43
CA PHE A 90 -4.90 -1.24 7.90
C PHE A 90 -4.86 -2.67 8.41
N ASN A 91 -5.91 -3.10 9.14
CA ASN A 91 -6.02 -4.48 9.62
C ASN A 91 -6.72 -5.33 8.56
N TYR A 92 -6.00 -6.27 7.95
CA TYR A 92 -6.54 -7.18 6.94
C TYR A 92 -7.66 -8.08 7.49
N GLU A 93 -7.70 -8.36 8.80
CA GLU A 93 -8.77 -9.17 9.40
C GLU A 93 -10.10 -8.43 9.42
N ASN A 94 -10.07 -7.10 9.40
CA ASN A 94 -11.26 -6.26 9.32
C ASN A 94 -11.64 -5.94 7.86
N ARG A 95 -10.83 -6.39 6.88
CA ARG A 95 -11.12 -6.17 5.46
C ARG A 95 -12.20 -7.14 5.04
N ILE A 96 -13.22 -6.64 4.35
CA ILE A 96 -14.26 -7.50 3.80
C ILE A 96 -13.69 -8.47 2.77
N SER A 97 -14.30 -9.65 2.71
CA SER A 97 -13.99 -10.66 1.70
C SER A 97 -14.54 -10.29 0.32
N ALA A 98 -14.08 -10.99 -0.73
CA ALA A 98 -14.56 -10.78 -2.08
C ALA A 98 -16.07 -11.08 -2.22
N SER A 99 -16.56 -12.13 -1.55
CA SER A 99 -17.99 -12.49 -1.56
C SER A 99 -18.85 -11.40 -0.91
N GLU A 100 -18.41 -10.84 0.21
CA GLU A 100 -19.08 -9.72 0.87
C GLU A 100 -19.04 -8.44 0.03
N ALA A 101 -17.91 -8.15 -0.62
CA ALA A 101 -17.75 -6.99 -1.49
C ALA A 101 -18.69 -7.06 -2.70
N LEU A 102 -18.83 -8.23 -3.33
CA LEU A 102 -19.76 -8.46 -4.45
C LEU A 102 -21.24 -8.33 -4.03
N GLY A 103 -21.55 -8.49 -2.74
CA GLY A 103 -22.86 -8.24 -2.18
C GLY A 103 -23.21 -6.75 -1.97
N ALA A 104 -22.28 -5.83 -2.21
CA ALA A 104 -22.50 -4.40 -2.00
C ALA A 104 -23.51 -3.80 -2.99
N GLU A 105 -24.27 -2.80 -2.54
CA GLU A 105 -25.35 -2.19 -3.33
C GLU A 105 -24.89 -1.61 -4.67
N CYS A 106 -23.64 -1.16 -4.75
CA CYS A 106 -23.04 -0.64 -5.98
C CYS A 106 -22.95 -1.67 -7.10
N PHE A 107 -23.03 -2.97 -6.80
CA PHE A 107 -23.00 -4.05 -7.79
C PHE A 107 -24.38 -4.64 -8.11
N ASN A 108 -25.47 -4.13 -7.51
CA ASN A 108 -26.82 -4.68 -7.72
C ASN A 108 -27.31 -4.64 -9.17
N GLN A 109 -26.77 -3.73 -9.99
CA GLN A 109 -27.13 -3.58 -11.39
C GLN A 109 -26.31 -4.48 -12.32
N LEU A 110 -25.26 -5.13 -11.80
CA LEU A 110 -24.46 -6.05 -12.58
C LEU A 110 -25.11 -7.44 -12.61
N PRO A 111 -25.12 -8.13 -13.76
CA PRO A 111 -25.56 -9.52 -13.82
C PRO A 111 -24.73 -10.35 -12.84
N ARG A 112 -25.39 -11.02 -11.89
CA ARG A 112 -24.71 -12.00 -11.04
C ARG A 112 -24.36 -13.19 -11.92
N GLN A 113 -23.12 -13.26 -12.39
CA GLN A 113 -22.59 -14.52 -12.89
C GLN A 113 -22.57 -15.50 -11.72
N ASN A 114 -23.22 -16.65 -11.89
CA ASN A 114 -23.06 -17.78 -10.99
C ASN A 114 -21.62 -18.25 -11.14
N LEU A 115 -20.71 -17.64 -10.37
CA LEU A 115 -19.36 -18.10 -10.20
C LEU A 115 -19.46 -19.42 -9.43
N THR A 116 -19.62 -20.52 -10.14
CA THR A 116 -19.26 -21.83 -9.60
C THR A 116 -17.76 -21.76 -9.35
N ASP A 117 -17.34 -21.76 -8.08
CA ASP A 117 -15.94 -21.86 -7.67
C ASP A 117 -15.30 -23.01 -8.47
N SER A 118 -14.56 -22.63 -9.51
CA SER A 118 -13.91 -23.59 -10.42
C SER A 118 -12.48 -23.87 -9.99
N SER A 119 -12.03 -23.23 -8.91
CA SER A 119 -10.74 -23.50 -8.30
C SER A 119 -10.80 -24.87 -7.63
N GLN A 120 -10.42 -25.90 -8.39
CA GLN A 120 -9.80 -27.06 -7.79
C GLN A 120 -8.71 -26.54 -6.86
N VAL A 121 -8.72 -26.98 -5.60
CA VAL A 121 -7.67 -26.67 -4.62
C VAL A 121 -6.35 -26.99 -5.32
N GLU A 122 -5.50 -25.98 -5.53
CA GLU A 122 -4.19 -26.20 -6.12
C GLU A 122 -3.47 -27.24 -5.25
N ASP A 123 -3.08 -28.37 -5.85
CA ASP A 123 -2.37 -29.42 -5.14
C ASP A 123 -1.10 -28.84 -4.51
N GLU A 124 -1.11 -28.67 -3.19
CA GLU A 124 -0.01 -28.14 -2.36
C GLU A 124 1.28 -28.98 -2.44
N HIS A 125 1.25 -30.05 -3.22
CA HIS A 125 2.30 -31.05 -3.45
C HIS A 125 3.53 -30.53 -4.21
N LEU A 126 3.65 -29.24 -4.51
CA LEU A 126 4.83 -28.65 -5.17
C LEU A 126 5.75 -27.87 -4.21
N ASN A 127 5.38 -27.69 -2.94
CA ASN A 127 6.15 -26.94 -1.95
C ASN A 127 7.26 -27.74 -1.23
N GLY A 128 7.59 -28.95 -1.71
CA GLY A 128 8.68 -29.77 -1.16
C GLY A 128 10.07 -29.35 -1.69
N GLU A 129 11.12 -29.74 -0.97
CA GLU A 129 12.50 -29.65 -1.50
C GLU A 129 12.66 -30.67 -2.65
N TYR A 130 12.60 -30.17 -3.88
CA TYR A 130 12.83 -30.94 -5.08
C TYR A 130 14.22 -30.61 -5.63
N THR A 131 15.07 -31.62 -5.78
CA THR A 131 16.31 -31.48 -6.57
C THR A 131 15.97 -31.27 -8.05
N TYR A 132 16.84 -30.56 -8.78
CA TYR A 132 16.66 -30.27 -10.21
C TYR A 132 16.33 -31.52 -11.05
N GLU A 133 16.99 -32.64 -10.76
CA GLU A 133 16.77 -33.93 -11.42
C GLU A 133 15.34 -34.47 -11.23
N LYS A 134 14.74 -34.22 -10.06
CA LYS A 134 13.38 -34.66 -9.71
C LYS A 134 12.32 -33.76 -10.35
N TRP A 135 12.62 -32.48 -10.56
CA TRP A 135 11.79 -31.56 -11.36
C TRP A 135 11.75 -31.96 -12.84
N VAL A 136 12.91 -32.27 -13.43
CA VAL A 136 13.02 -32.59 -14.86
C VAL A 136 12.56 -34.02 -15.17
N GLY A 137 12.79 -34.97 -14.25
CA GLY A 137 12.33 -36.36 -14.40
C GLY A 137 10.82 -36.54 -14.42
N LYS A 138 10.06 -35.59 -13.85
CA LYS A 138 8.58 -35.62 -13.81
C LYS A 138 7.92 -35.26 -15.15
N TYR A 139 8.67 -34.68 -16.09
CA TYR A 139 8.15 -34.22 -17.39
C TYR A 139 8.89 -34.84 -18.60
N LYS A 140 9.58 -35.97 -18.41
CA LYS A 140 10.05 -36.75 -19.56
C LYS A 140 8.88 -37.55 -20.13
N PHE A 141 8.40 -37.14 -21.30
CA PHE A 141 7.55 -37.92 -22.19
C PHE A 141 8.31 -39.15 -22.72
#